data_AF-A0A2C9VC40-F1
#
_entry.id   AF-A0A2C9VC40-F1
#
_cell.length_a   1.000
_cell.length_b   1.000
_cell.length_c   1.000
_cell.angle_alpha   90.00
_cell.angle_beta   90.00
_cell.angle_gamma   90.00
#
_symmetry.space_group_name_H-M   'P 1'
#
loop_
_entity.id
_entity.type
_entity.pdbx_description
1 polymer ?
#
loop_
_entity_poly.entity_id
_entity_poly.type
_entity_poly.pdbx_seq_one_letter_code
_entity_poly.pdbx_strand_id
1 'polypeptide(L)'
;MVGDTLVFKYPVGIHNVFKVNGTGFQNCSVPPLNEALTSGNDTIVLATPGRKWYICGVGKHCEVGNQKLAITVQSQALPPSLAPSPRSSLGQKKMDANKRSFINFHW
;
A
#
# COMPACT_ATOMS: atom_id res chain seq x y z
N MET A 1 -6.31 2.00 3.51
CA MET A 1 -6.42 3.00 4.60
C MET A 1 -5.05 3.26 5.18
N VAL A 2 -4.88 4.39 5.90
CA VAL A 2 -3.71 4.56 6.77
C VAL A 2 -3.64 3.39 7.76
N GLY A 3 -2.46 2.82 7.93
CA GLY A 3 -2.22 1.66 8.80
C GLY A 3 -2.35 0.30 8.09
N ASP A 4 -2.88 0.26 6.87
CA ASP A 4 -2.83 -0.95 6.04
C ASP A 4 -1.40 -1.24 5.57
N THR A 5 -1.17 -2.49 5.21
CA THR A 5 0.15 -2.99 4.80
C THR A 5 0.06 -3.58 3.41
N LEU A 6 0.97 -3.15 2.52
CA LEU A 6 1.19 -3.81 1.23
C LEU A 6 2.24 -4.89 1.41
N VAL A 7 2.01 -6.05 0.81
CA VAL A 7 2.98 -7.17 0.78
C VAL A 7 3.24 -7.53 -0.67
N PHE A 8 4.48 -7.37 -1.12
CA PHE A 8 4.93 -7.71 -2.47
C PHE A 8 5.69 -9.02 -2.42
N LYS A 9 5.15 -10.06 -3.06
CA LYS A 9 5.75 -11.39 -3.15
C LYS A 9 6.18 -11.66 -4.58
N TYR A 10 7.44 -12.03 -4.76
CA TYR A 10 8.02 -12.26 -6.07
C TYR A 10 9.33 -13.07 -5.96
N PRO A 11 9.76 -13.78 -7.02
CA PRO A 11 11.05 -14.46 -7.02
C PRO A 11 12.22 -13.48 -6.86
N VAL A 12 13.10 -13.74 -5.88
CA VAL A 12 14.28 -12.92 -5.60
C VAL A 12 15.17 -12.82 -6.84
N GLY A 13 15.61 -11.61 -7.17
CA GLY A 13 16.46 -11.33 -8.34
C GLY A 13 15.71 -11.19 -9.66
N ILE A 14 14.41 -11.54 -9.72
CA ILE A 14 13.58 -11.36 -10.93
C ILE A 14 12.82 -10.04 -10.88
N HIS A 15 12.33 -9.66 -9.70
CA HIS A 15 11.65 -8.39 -9.48
C HIS A 15 12.26 -7.62 -8.32
N ASN A 16 11.86 -6.37 -8.20
CA ASN A 16 12.16 -5.47 -7.09
C ASN A 16 11.02 -4.46 -6.97
N VAL A 17 10.99 -3.72 -5.86
CA VAL A 17 9.98 -2.69 -5.62
C VAL A 17 10.66 -1.37 -5.33
N PHE A 18 10.38 -0.38 -6.18
CA PHE A 18 10.71 1.02 -5.90
C PHE A 18 9.46 1.78 -5.51
N LYS A 19 9.57 2.65 -4.51
CA LYS A 19 8.59 3.70 -4.27
C LYS A 19 8.99 4.94 -5.06
N VAL A 20 8.08 5.44 -5.89
CA VAL A 20 8.33 6.60 -6.76
C VAL A 20 7.26 7.67 -6.59
N ASN A 21 7.48 8.83 -7.20
CA ASN A 21 6.45 9.87 -7.35
C ASN A 21 5.58 9.62 -8.61
N GLY A 22 4.56 10.45 -8.82
CA GLY A 22 3.64 10.29 -9.95
C GLY A 22 4.33 10.35 -11.32
N THR A 23 5.31 11.24 -11.50
CA THR A 23 6.07 11.34 -12.75
C THR A 23 6.94 10.11 -12.99
N GLY A 24 7.65 9.64 -11.96
CA GLY A 24 8.45 8.41 -12.03
C GLY A 24 7.60 7.18 -12.33
N PHE A 25 6.36 7.13 -11.85
CA PHE A 25 5.41 6.06 -12.17
C PHE A 25 4.91 6.11 -13.63
N GLN A 26 4.64 7.31 -14.15
CA GLN A 26 4.19 7.49 -15.53
C GLN A 26 5.30 7.13 -16.52
N ASN A 27 6.51 7.58 -16.24
CA ASN A 27 7.67 7.42 -17.11
C ASN A 27 8.51 6.18 -16.79
N CYS A 28 8.13 5.37 -15.80
CA CYS A 28 8.92 4.26 -15.28
C CYS A 28 10.37 4.64 -14.94
N SER A 29 10.57 5.83 -14.38
CA SER A 29 11.90 6.32 -14.00
C SER A 29 12.42 5.54 -12.79
N VAL A 30 13.43 4.71 -13.01
CA VAL A 30 14.02 3.81 -12.01
C VAL A 30 15.08 4.55 -11.17
N PRO A 31 14.92 4.66 -9.85
CA PRO A 31 15.94 5.20 -8.95
C PRO A 31 17.20 4.31 -8.86
N PRO A 32 18.27 4.78 -8.19
CA PRO A 32 19.44 3.95 -7.87
C PRO A 32 19.07 2.65 -7.14
N LEU A 33 19.74 1.54 -7.49
CA LEU A 33 19.39 0.19 -7.01
C LEU A 33 19.42 0.01 -5.48
N ASN A 34 20.21 0.81 -4.75
CA ASN A 34 20.26 0.78 -3.29
C ASN A 34 18.99 1.29 -2.61
N GLU A 35 18.08 1.93 -3.36
CA GLU A 35 16.75 2.35 -2.89
C GLU A 35 15.67 1.27 -3.12
N ALA A 36 16.01 0.19 -3.80
CA ALA A 36 15.08 -0.89 -4.11
C ALA A 36 14.84 -1.80 -2.90
N LEU A 37 13.60 -2.23 -2.74
CA LEU A 37 13.31 -3.43 -1.95
C LEU A 37 13.46 -4.66 -2.84
N THR A 38 14.13 -5.70 -2.33
CA THR A 38 14.62 -6.84 -3.13
C THR A 38 14.46 -8.19 -2.44
N SER A 39 13.75 -8.26 -1.30
CA SER A 39 13.72 -9.49 -0.49
C SER A 39 12.87 -10.62 -1.07
N GLY A 40 12.03 -10.32 -2.07
CA GLY A 40 11.03 -11.26 -2.61
C GLY A 40 9.78 -11.40 -1.74
N ASN A 41 9.73 -10.77 -0.56
CA ASN A 41 8.57 -10.67 0.32
C ASN A 41 8.58 -9.32 1.06
N ASP A 42 8.51 -8.23 0.31
CA ASP A 42 8.64 -6.88 0.87
C ASP A 42 7.34 -6.38 1.46
N THR A 43 7.45 -5.71 2.61
CA THR A 43 6.30 -5.19 3.34
C THR A 43 6.38 -3.68 3.46
N ILE A 44 5.31 -2.98 3.09
CA ILE A 44 5.22 -1.51 3.12
C ILE A 44 3.99 -1.08 3.92
N VAL A 45 4.22 -0.40 5.04
CA VAL A 45 3.13 0.19 5.84
C VAL A 45 2.68 1.52 5.22
N LEU A 46 1.39 1.65 4.98
CA LEU A 46 0.76 2.87 4.47
C LEU A 46 0.54 3.86 5.62
N ALA A 47 1.60 4.58 5.99
CA ALA A 47 1.58 5.45 7.16
C ALA A 47 0.83 6.78 6.97
N THR A 48 0.66 7.25 5.73
CA THR A 48 0.06 8.56 5.45
C THR A 48 -0.96 8.51 4.31
N PRO A 49 -2.00 9.35 4.36
CA PRO A 49 -2.95 9.47 3.26
C PRO A 49 -2.29 9.93 1.95
N GLY A 50 -3.09 9.88 0.88
CA GLY A 50 -2.71 10.34 -0.45
C GLY A 50 -2.27 9.22 -1.38
N ARG A 51 -1.94 9.61 -2.61
CA ARG A 51 -1.49 8.68 -3.65
C ARG A 51 -0.08 8.18 -3.37
N LYS A 52 0.12 6.88 -3.53
CA LYS A 52 1.42 6.19 -3.48
C LYS A 52 1.61 5.43 -4.78
N TRP A 53 2.85 5.36 -5.24
CA TRP A 53 3.20 4.71 -6.50
C TRP A 53 4.41 3.81 -6.30
N TYR A 54 4.33 2.63 -6.91
CA TYR A 54 5.35 1.61 -6.85
C TYR A 54 5.59 1.03 -8.24
N ILE A 55 6.84 0.71 -8.58
CA ILE A 55 7.23 0.13 -9.87
C ILE A 55 8.24 -1.00 -9.65
N CYS A 56 8.33 -1.92 -10.62
CA CYS A 56 9.51 -2.77 -10.77
C CYS A 56 10.50 -2.12 -11.75
N GLY A 57 11.75 -1.97 -11.32
CA GLY A 57 12.82 -1.38 -12.12
C GLY A 57 13.68 -2.38 -12.90
N VAL A 58 13.30 -3.66 -12.93
CA VAL A 58 14.06 -4.68 -13.68
C VAL A 58 13.69 -4.64 -15.16
N GLY A 59 14.70 -4.41 -16.01
CA GLY A 59 14.54 -4.46 -17.47
C GLY A 59 13.42 -3.55 -17.97
N LYS A 60 12.42 -4.14 -18.64
CA LYS A 60 11.21 -3.46 -19.15
C LYS A 60 9.93 -3.85 -18.41
N HIS A 61 10.05 -4.34 -17.18
CA HIS A 61 8.90 -4.81 -16.40
C HIS A 61 7.90 -3.68 -16.15
N CYS A 62 8.35 -2.45 -15.90
CA CYS A 62 7.45 -1.31 -15.72
C CYS A 62 6.84 -0.82 -17.05
N GLU A 63 7.66 -0.53 -18.08
CA GLU A 63 7.16 0.13 -19.30
C GLU A 63 6.30 -0.80 -20.16
N VAL A 64 6.74 -2.06 -20.32
CA VAL A 64 6.11 -3.03 -21.21
C VAL A 64 5.29 -4.03 -20.43
N GLY A 65 5.84 -4.54 -19.32
CA GLY A 65 5.14 -5.49 -18.45
C GLY A 65 4.02 -4.85 -17.62
N ASN A 66 3.93 -3.51 -17.60
CA ASN A 66 3.01 -2.76 -16.76
C ASN A 66 3.04 -3.17 -15.28
N GLN A 67 4.21 -3.64 -14.81
CA GLN A 67 4.42 -4.10 -13.45
C GLN A 67 4.64 -2.89 -12.53
N LYS A 68 3.53 -2.25 -12.21
CA LYS A 68 3.46 -1.04 -11.39
C LYS A 68 2.13 -0.94 -10.65
N LEU A 69 2.16 -0.34 -9.46
CA LEU A 69 0.99 -0.16 -8.60
C LEU A 69 0.79 1.32 -8.24
N ALA A 70 -0.41 1.83 -8.49
CA ALA A 70 -0.87 3.12 -7.96
C ALA A 70 -2.01 2.87 -6.97
N ILE A 71 -1.91 3.44 -5.77
CA ILE A 71 -2.92 3.30 -4.71
C ILE A 71 -3.20 4.64 -4.06
N THR A 72 -4.47 4.91 -3.77
CA THR A 72 -4.90 6.05 -2.96
C THR A 72 -5.16 5.60 -1.53
N VAL A 73 -4.36 6.10 -0.60
CA VAL A 73 -4.52 5.83 0.83
C VAL A 73 -5.46 6.87 1.42
N GLN A 74 -6.57 6.43 2.00
CA GLN A 74 -7.49 7.30 2.73
C GLN A 74 -7.08 7.39 4.22
N SER A 75 -7.35 8.55 4.83
CA SER A 75 -7.23 8.78 6.26
C SER A 75 -8.04 7.76 7.04
N GLN A 76 -7.52 7.27 8.16
CA GLN A 76 -8.34 6.47 9.06
C GLN A 76 -9.40 7.39 9.68
N ALA A 77 -10.68 7.12 9.41
CA ALA A 77 -11.75 7.81 10.11
C ALA A 77 -11.69 7.39 11.57
N LEU A 78 -11.36 8.32 12.46
CA LEU A 78 -11.58 8.09 13.90
C LEU A 78 -13.09 7.90 14.08
N PRO A 79 -13.54 6.91 14.87
CA PRO A 79 -14.94 6.89 15.28
C PRO A 79 -15.25 8.24 15.93
N PRO A 80 -16.42 8.85 15.66
CA PRO A 80 -16.80 10.07 16.36
C PRO A 80 -16.71 9.80 17.85
N SER A 81 -15.84 10.55 18.54
CA SER A 81 -15.73 10.49 19.99
C SER A 81 -17.12 10.72 20.58
N LEU A 82 -17.55 9.78 21.43
CA LEU A 82 -18.87 9.66 22.03
C LEU A 82 -19.50 11.04 22.34
N ALA A 83 -20.39 11.51 21.47
CA ALA A 83 -21.44 12.42 21.92
C ALA A 83 -22.34 11.60 22.87
N PRO A 84 -22.72 12.14 24.05
CA PRO A 84 -23.55 11.40 24.99
C PRO A 84 -24.88 11.04 24.30
N SER A 85 -25.11 9.74 24.09
CA SER A 85 -26.33 9.23 23.47
C SER A 85 -27.42 9.03 24.53
N PRO A 86 -28.70 9.37 24.28
CA PRO A 86 -29.80 8.82 25.05
C PRO A 86 -29.99 7.34 24.70
N ARG A 87 -30.31 6.53 25.71
CA ARG A 87 -30.49 5.07 25.62
C ARG A 87 -31.53 4.67 24.57
N SER A 88 -31.23 3.65 23.78
CA SER A 88 -32.12 2.49 23.56
C SER A 88 -31.37 1.34 22.91
N SER A 89 -31.60 0.14 23.44
CA SER A 89 -30.97 -1.14 23.15
C SER A 89 -31.49 -1.78 21.86
N LEU A 90 -30.58 -2.19 20.95
CA LEU A 90 -30.61 -3.51 20.31
C LEU A 90 -29.31 -3.75 19.51
N GLY A 91 -28.53 -4.74 19.94
CA GLY A 91 -27.64 -5.54 19.07
C GLY A 91 -26.61 -4.81 18.20
N GLN A 92 -25.67 -4.05 18.77
CA GLN A 92 -24.46 -3.65 18.04
C GLN A 92 -23.43 -4.77 18.13
N LYS A 93 -23.30 -5.56 17.05
CA LYS A 93 -22.06 -6.31 16.82
C LYS A 93 -20.91 -5.31 16.92
N LYS A 94 -19.96 -5.54 17.84
CA LYS A 94 -18.70 -4.79 17.88
C LYS A 94 -18.10 -4.84 16.47
N MET A 95 -18.09 -3.71 15.80
CA MET A 95 -17.24 -3.55 14.62
C MET A 95 -15.82 -3.50 15.16
N ASP A 96 -14.98 -4.47 14.78
CA ASP A 96 -13.57 -4.50 15.17
C ASP A 96 -12.85 -3.29 14.57
N ALA A 97 -12.88 -2.18 15.30
CA ALA A 97 -12.29 -0.92 14.94
C ALA A 97 -10.76 -0.94 15.08
N ASN A 98 -10.07 -1.96 14.55
CA ASN A 98 -8.63 -1.92 14.31
C ASN A 98 -8.06 -3.12 13.51
N LYS A 99 -8.84 -3.78 12.64
CA LYS A 99 -8.25 -4.88 11.85
C LYS A 99 -7.41 -4.30 10.71
N ARG A 100 -6.10 -4.19 10.92
CA ARG A 100 -5.13 -3.78 9.89
C ARG A 100 -5.18 -4.78 8.74
N SER A 101 -5.39 -4.29 7.52
CA SER A 101 -5.49 -5.15 6.35
C SER A 101 -4.13 -5.36 5.70
N PHE A 102 -3.90 -6.58 5.22
CA PHE A 102 -2.76 -6.92 4.36
C PHE A 102 -3.24 -7.03 2.93
N ILE A 103 -2.66 -6.23 2.05
CA ILE A 103 -2.94 -6.23 0.63
C ILE A 103 -1.77 -6.92 -0.07
N ASN A 104 -2.00 -8.15 -0.53
CA ASN A 104 -0.96 -8.98 -1.14
C ASN A 104 -0.93 -8.77 -2.66
N PHE A 105 0.28 -8.57 -3.19
CA PHE A 105 0.56 -8.51 -4.62
C PHE A 105 1.55 -9.61 -4.96
N HIS A 106 1.23 -10.40 -5.98
CA HIS A 106 2.16 -11.34 -6.58
C HIS A 106 2.69 -10.69 -7.86
N TRP A 107 3.98 -10.37 -7.85
CA TRP A 107 4.70 -9.80 -8.98
C TRP A 107 5.56 -10.86 -9.64
#